data_AF-X1B8C2-F1
#
_entry.id   AF-X1B8C2-F1
#
_cell.length_a   1.000
_cell.length_b   1.000
_cell.length_c   1.000
_cell.angle_alpha   90.00
_cell.angle_beta   90.00
_cell.angle_gamma   90.00
#
_symmetry.space_group_name_H-M   'P 1'
#
loop_
_entity.id
_entity.type
_entity.pdbx_description
1 polymer ?
#
loop_
_entity_poly.entity_id
_entity_poly.type
_entity_poly.pdbx_seq_one_letter_code
_entity_poly.pdbx_strand_id
1 'polypeptide(L)' 'TTYGDVPEGDWVCFIACNEVLEIAINWGNANEFFQTELNSIVELKK' A
#
# COMPACT_ATOMS: atom_id res chain seq x y z
N THR A 1 10.26 3.65 -6.68
CA THR A 1 8.79 3.69 -6.69
C THR A 1 8.33 4.51 -5.51
N THR A 2 7.37 5.41 -5.70
CA THR A 2 6.80 6.30 -4.69
C THR A 2 5.29 6.44 -4.90
N TYR A 3 4.57 7.09 -3.97
CA TYR A 3 3.14 7.35 -4.10
C TYR A 3 2.75 8.06 -5.42
N GLY A 4 3.60 8.98 -5.90
CA GLY A 4 3.33 9.77 -7.11
C GLY A 4 3.45 9.01 -8.44
N ASP A 5 3.81 7.73 -8.41
CA ASP A 5 3.90 6.88 -9.62
C ASP A 5 2.52 6.40 -10.10
N VAL A 6 1.48 6.55 -9.27
CA VAL A 6 0.08 6.21 -9.59
C VAL A 6 -0.84 7.43 -9.38
N PRO A 7 -2.00 7.52 -10.06
CA PRO A 7 -2.98 8.59 -9.83
C PRO A 7 -3.43 8.73 -8.36
N GLU A 8 -3.94 9.90 -7.99
CA GLU A 8 -4.56 10.10 -6.67
C GLU A 8 -5.74 9.13 -6.49
N GLY A 9 -5.78 8.42 -5.36
CA GLY A 9 -6.78 7.40 -5.06
C GLY A 9 -6.44 5.97 -5.51
N ASP A 10 -5.41 5.79 -6.36
CA ASP A 10 -4.96 4.46 -6.76
C ASP A 10 -3.95 3.87 -5.77
N TRP A 11 -3.82 2.54 -5.79
CA TRP A 11 -2.89 1.81 -4.92
C TRP A 11 -1.53 1.57 -5.58
N VAL A 12 -0.49 1.52 -4.76
CA VAL A 12 0.88 1.20 -5.16
C VAL A 12 1.53 0.26 -4.14
N CYS A 13 2.38 -0.64 -4.61
CA CYS A 13 3.18 -1.53 -3.79
C CYS A 13 4.67 -1.31 -4.08
N PHE A 14 5.46 -1.02 -3.03
CA PHE A 14 6.88 -0.68 -3.16
C PHE A 14 7.67 -0.99 -1.88
N ILE A 15 9.00 -0.92 -1.96
CA ILE A 15 9.87 -1.04 -0.78
C ILE A 15 10.05 0.34 -0.16
N ALA A 16 9.59 0.52 1.08
CA ALA A 16 9.66 1.78 1.81
C ALA A 16 11.04 2.02 2.44
N CYS A 17 11.24 3.20 3.04
CA CYS A 17 12.53 3.60 3.62
C CYS A 17 12.96 2.77 4.85
N ASN A 18 12.02 2.03 5.44
CA ASN A 18 12.25 1.08 6.53
C ASN A 18 12.56 -0.34 6.03
N GLU A 19 12.81 -0.52 4.72
CA GLU A 19 13.12 -1.80 4.07
C GLU A 19 12.00 -2.85 4.15
N VAL A 20 10.76 -2.41 4.41
CA VAL A 20 9.57 -3.27 4.41
C VAL A 20 8.77 -3.05 3.12
N LEU A 21 8.09 -4.10 2.66
CA LEU A 21 7.11 -3.98 1.59
C LEU A 21 5.89 -3.20 2.08
N GLU A 22 5.62 -2.08 1.43
CA GLU A 22 4.49 -1.21 1.75
C GLU A 22 3.46 -1.24 0.62
N ILE A 23 2.19 -1.34 1.01
CA ILE A 23 1.03 -1.13 0.14
C ILE A 23 0.35 0.15 0.59
N ALA A 24 0.22 1.11 -0.30
CA ALA A 24 -0.33 2.43 0.02
C ALA A 24 -1.33 2.90 -1.04
N ILE A 25 -2.15 3.87 -0.65
CA ILE A 25 -3.03 4.61 -1.56
C ILE A 25 -2.46 6.01 -1.72
N ASN A 26 -2.26 6.45 -2.96
CA ASN A 26 -1.77 7.80 -3.20
C ASN A 26 -2.81 8.83 -2.72
N TRP A 27 -2.40 9.69 -1.78
CA TRP A 27 -3.30 10.63 -1.07
C TRP A 27 -4.51 9.98 -0.38
N GLY A 28 -4.40 8.71 0.05
CA GLY A 28 -5.48 7.98 0.70
C GLY A 28 -5.06 7.09 1.87
N ASN A 29 -6.03 6.36 2.42
CA ASN A 29 -5.83 5.45 3.54
C ASN A 29 -5.96 3.98 3.07
N ALA A 30 -4.84 3.25 3.05
CA ALA A 30 -4.82 1.85 2.65
C ALA A 30 -5.60 0.93 3.61
N ASN A 31 -5.64 1.26 4.90
CA ASN A 31 -6.39 0.49 5.89
C ASN A 31 -7.90 0.50 5.56
N GLU A 32 -8.45 1.68 5.27
CA GLU A 32 -9.86 1.83 4.89
C GLU A 32 -10.15 1.20 3.53
N PHE A 33 -9.25 1.38 2.55
CA PHE A 33 -9.42 0.86 1.20
C PHE A 33 -9.47 -0.68 1.16
N PHE A 34 -8.53 -1.34 1.85
CA PHE A 34 -8.46 -2.81 1.89
C PHE A 34 -9.24 -3.43 3.06
N GLN A 35 -9.84 -2.59 3.92
CA GLN A 35 -10.57 -3.02 5.13
C GLN A 35 -9.72 -3.94 6.03
N THR A 36 -8.48 -3.54 6.28
CA THR A 36 -7.49 -4.33 7.04
C THR A 36 -7.22 -3.74 8.41
N GLU A 37 -6.71 -4.54 9.33
CA GLU A 37 -6.24 -4.10 10.64
C GLU A 37 -4.81 -4.59 10.91
N LEU A 38 -4.24 -4.18 12.05
CA LEU A 38 -2.93 -4.66 12.45
C LEU A 38 -2.96 -6.19 12.58
N ASN A 39 -1.99 -6.87 11.96
CA ASN A 39 -1.88 -8.33 11.86
C ASN A 39 -2.87 -9.01 10.90
N SER A 40 -3.61 -8.28 10.08
CA SER A 40 -4.32 -8.90 8.95
C SER A 40 -3.35 -9.65 8.04
N ILE A 41 -3.76 -10.83 7.58
CA ILE A 41 -2.96 -11.66 6.66
C ILE A 41 -2.98 -11.02 5.27
N VAL A 42 -1.80 -10.87 4.66
CA VAL A 42 -1.63 -10.39 3.29
C VAL A 42 -1.12 -11.54 2.42
N GLU A 43 -1.88 -11.87 1.37
CA GLU A 43 -1.47 -12.83 0.35
C GLU A 43 -1.04 -12.10 -0.93
N LEU A 44 0.24 -12.22 -1.28
CA LEU A 44 0.77 -11.69 -2.54
C LEU A 44 0.85 -12.82 -3.57
N LYS A 45 0.27 -12.59 -4.75
CA LYS A 45 0.32 -13.52 -5.88
C LYS A 45 1.11 -12.87 -7.01
N LYS A 46 1.90 -13.69 -7.69
CA LYS A 46 2.66 -13.29 -8.88
C LYS A 46 1.76 -13.23 -10.11
#